data_AF-A0AA41V0T5-F1
#
_entry.id   AF-A0AA41V0T5-F1
#
_cell.length_a   1.000
_cell.length_b   1.000
_cell.length_c   1.000
_cell.angle_alpha   90.00
_cell.angle_beta   90.00
_cell.angle_gamma   90.00
#
_symmetry.space_group_name_H-M   'P 1'
#
loop_
_entity.id
_entity.type
_entity.pdbx_description
1 polymer ?
#
loop_
_entity_poly.entity_id
_entity_poly.type
_entity_poly.pdbx_seq_one_letter_code
_entity_poly.pdbx_strand_id
1 'polypeptide(L)'
;MVVNIFIYLEVFLSLVSYTIALYDNLATLLDGVHSPIAHLSTSNFYTITLIICLAMPSVWLVNLSKISFLSSVGVISSILLFVAVALTPAFSGIELNQKISSFNITKIPTVTGLYIFCFASHMVSVISFASVTLVYVTVGLLGARMFGAKVAGQITMSMPKSFAVTKMALIATTLTPLTKYAFEVFPIGVGVENSLPRALSKHTRRFIRRAFVSFFLLVVLVLALLAPQFQNVLALTGCIVSFGISVVIPCVLYLRIFDETSAASKTLLVAVICVSSVLGILGTITTGKSLVENM
;
A
#
# COMPACT_ATOMS: atom_id res chain seq x y z
N MET A 1 22.39 7.98 6.21
CA MET A 1 21.49 9.11 5.87
C MET A 1 20.55 8.76 4.72
N VAL A 2 21.05 8.39 3.54
CA VAL A 2 20.23 8.08 2.34
C VAL A 2 19.16 7.02 2.60
N VAL A 3 19.53 5.87 3.19
CA VAL A 3 18.58 4.78 3.51
C VAL A 3 17.41 5.29 4.35
N ASN A 4 17.67 6.15 5.34
CA ASN A 4 16.64 6.68 6.23
C ASN A 4 15.64 7.58 5.49
N ILE A 5 16.13 8.41 4.55
CA ILE A 5 15.28 9.25 3.70
C ILE A 5 14.36 8.36 2.86
N PHE A 6 14.92 7.32 2.23
CA PHE A 6 14.15 6.38 1.43
C PHE A 6 13.11 5.65 2.27
N ILE A 7 13.45 5.15 3.47
CA ILE A 7 12.48 4.48 4.35
C ILE A 7 11.33 5.43 4.73
N TYR A 8 11.63 6.67 5.12
CA TYR A 8 10.56 7.64 5.45
C TYR A 8 9.70 8.01 4.23
N LEU A 9 10.30 8.08 3.04
CA LEU A 9 9.58 8.32 1.81
C LEU A 9 8.68 7.13 1.43
N GLU A 10 9.15 5.89 1.63
CA GLU A 10 8.35 4.67 1.42
C GLU A 10 7.14 4.66 2.33
N VAL A 11 7.35 4.93 3.64
CA VAL A 11 6.26 5.02 4.61
C VAL A 11 5.27 6.11 4.21
N PHE A 12 5.75 7.31 3.87
CA PHE A 12 4.88 8.40 3.47
C PHE A 12 4.01 8.07 2.26
N LEU A 13 4.59 7.55 1.18
CA LEU A 13 3.85 7.21 -0.04
C LEU A 13 2.95 5.98 0.13
N SER A 14 3.33 5.03 1.01
CA SER A 14 2.49 3.90 1.42
C SER A 14 1.24 4.38 2.15
N LEU A 15 1.39 5.33 3.09
CA LEU A 15 0.27 5.95 3.78
C LEU A 15 -0.69 6.68 2.82
N VAL A 16 -0.17 7.36 1.79
CA VAL A 16 -1.00 7.98 0.75
C VAL A 16 -1.79 6.89 0.00
N SER A 17 -1.13 5.82 -0.43
CA SER A 17 -1.77 4.71 -1.15
C SER A 17 -2.85 4.02 -0.31
N TYR A 18 -2.57 3.76 0.97
CA TYR A 18 -3.55 3.23 1.92
C TYR A 18 -4.73 4.17 2.13
N THR A 19 -4.51 5.48 2.11
CA THR A 19 -5.58 6.46 2.26
C THR A 19 -6.48 6.51 1.03
N ILE A 20 -5.91 6.41 -0.17
CA ILE A 20 -6.68 6.28 -1.42
C ILE A 20 -7.53 5.00 -1.35
N ALA A 21 -6.91 3.86 -1.03
CA ALA A 21 -7.64 2.59 -0.92
C ALA A 21 -8.76 2.67 0.15
N LEU A 22 -8.46 3.24 1.31
CA LEU A 22 -9.45 3.40 2.37
C LEU A 22 -10.63 4.26 1.92
N TYR A 23 -10.35 5.38 1.24
CA TYR A 23 -11.37 6.28 0.71
C TYR A 23 -12.24 5.60 -0.34
N ASP A 24 -11.65 4.98 -1.36
CA ASP A 24 -12.40 4.36 -2.46
C ASP A 24 -13.31 3.21 -1.97
N ASN A 25 -12.78 2.35 -1.08
CA ASN A 25 -13.53 1.21 -0.55
C ASN A 25 -14.64 1.66 0.40
N LEU A 26 -14.39 2.67 1.22
CA LEU A 26 -15.38 3.19 2.14
C LEU A 26 -16.49 3.96 1.41
N ALA A 27 -16.13 4.80 0.43
CA ALA A 27 -17.11 5.49 -0.42
C ALA A 27 -18.02 4.46 -1.11
N THR A 28 -17.43 3.40 -1.69
CA THR A 28 -18.19 2.33 -2.34
C THR A 28 -19.09 1.56 -1.37
N LEU A 29 -18.64 1.34 -0.13
CA LEU A 29 -19.44 0.69 0.92
C LEU A 29 -20.64 1.55 1.35
N LEU A 30 -20.47 2.88 1.33
CA LEU A 30 -21.47 3.86 1.76
C LEU A 30 -22.44 4.31 0.65
N ASP A 31 -22.10 4.10 -0.62
CA ASP A 31 -22.95 4.45 -1.80
C ASP A 31 -24.38 3.87 -1.74
N GLY A 32 -24.65 2.89 -0.87
CA GLY A 32 -25.99 2.33 -0.63
C GLY A 32 -26.79 2.93 0.53
N VAL A 33 -26.23 3.86 1.30
CA VAL A 33 -26.85 4.45 2.51
C VAL A 33 -27.41 5.83 2.17
N HIS A 34 -28.71 5.91 1.85
CA HIS A 34 -29.38 7.19 1.62
C HIS A 34 -29.58 7.90 2.97
N SER A 35 -28.95 9.07 3.16
CA SER A 35 -29.20 9.94 4.32
C SER A 35 -29.99 11.20 3.91
N PRO A 36 -30.91 11.71 4.74
CA PRO A 36 -31.87 12.75 4.36
C PRO A 36 -31.33 14.20 4.45
N ILE A 37 -30.01 14.44 4.48
CA ILE A 37 -29.45 15.79 4.71
C ILE A 37 -28.55 16.19 3.54
N ALA A 38 -28.88 17.31 2.89
CA ALA A 38 -28.50 17.64 1.53
C ALA A 38 -27.46 18.78 1.40
N HIS A 39 -26.88 18.85 0.19
CA HIS A 39 -26.37 20.04 -0.51
C HIS A 39 -24.88 20.43 -0.47
N LEU A 40 -23.96 19.46 -0.29
CA LEU A 40 -22.61 19.51 -0.85
C LEU A 40 -22.12 18.07 -1.07
N SER A 41 -22.18 17.50 -2.29
CA SER A 41 -21.73 16.13 -2.64
C SER A 41 -21.62 15.16 -1.44
N THR A 42 -22.74 14.91 -0.76
CA THR A 42 -22.75 14.58 0.68
C THR A 42 -21.98 13.30 1.04
N SER A 43 -21.86 12.36 0.10
CA SER A 43 -21.08 11.11 0.25
C SER A 43 -19.59 11.34 0.57
N ASN A 44 -18.96 12.36 -0.04
CA ASN A 44 -17.53 12.61 0.12
C ASN A 44 -17.21 13.15 1.51
N PHE A 45 -18.04 14.05 2.03
CA PHE A 45 -17.85 14.62 3.37
C PHE A 45 -17.99 13.55 4.47
N TYR A 46 -18.98 12.66 4.37
CA TYR A 46 -19.14 11.56 5.32
C TYR A 46 -17.98 10.58 5.26
N THR A 47 -17.53 10.22 4.05
CA THR A 47 -16.39 9.31 3.86
C THR A 47 -15.11 9.91 4.47
N ILE A 48 -14.81 11.18 4.18
CA ILE A 48 -13.65 11.90 4.74
C ILE A 48 -13.74 11.97 6.27
N THR A 49 -14.90 12.34 6.80
CA THR A 49 -15.12 12.42 8.26
C THR A 49 -14.92 11.07 8.94
N LEU A 50 -15.41 10.00 8.31
CA LEU A 50 -15.29 8.65 8.83
C LEU A 50 -13.85 8.14 8.76
N ILE A 51 -13.09 8.46 7.71
CA ILE A 51 -11.64 8.20 7.65
C ILE A 51 -10.93 8.87 8.82
N ILE A 52 -11.18 10.16 9.07
CA ILE A 52 -10.57 10.89 10.18
C ILE A 52 -10.95 10.21 11.51
N CYS A 53 -12.22 9.85 11.68
CA CYS A 53 -12.74 9.20 12.88
C CYS A 53 -12.13 7.80 13.10
N LEU A 54 -11.86 7.03 12.05
CA LEU A 54 -11.28 5.68 12.16
C LEU A 54 -9.75 5.69 12.23
N ALA A 55 -9.08 6.54 11.46
CA ALA A 55 -7.62 6.57 11.34
C ALA A 55 -6.94 7.29 12.50
N MET A 56 -7.53 8.37 13.04
CA MET A 56 -6.90 9.12 14.14
C MET A 56 -6.77 8.31 15.44
N PRO A 57 -7.79 7.54 15.88
CA PRO A 57 -7.65 6.73 17.09
C PRO A 57 -6.61 5.61 16.94
N SER A 58 -6.45 5.03 15.74
CA SER A 58 -5.51 3.93 15.52
C SER A 58 -4.05 4.38 15.68
N VAL A 59 -3.71 5.59 15.23
CA VAL A 59 -2.33 6.13 15.37
C VAL A 59 -1.99 6.67 16.76
N TRP A 60 -2.99 6.88 17.61
CA TRP A 60 -2.76 7.29 19.01
C TRP A 60 -2.39 6.12 19.93
N LEU A 61 -2.47 4.88 19.44
CA LEU A 61 -2.03 3.68 20.15
C LEU A 61 -0.53 3.76 20.45
N VAL A 62 -0.19 3.76 21.74
CA VAL A 62 1.21 3.83 22.23
C VAL A 62 1.71 2.46 22.68
N ASN A 63 0.80 1.58 23.09
CA ASN A 63 1.15 0.31 23.72
C ASN A 63 1.38 -0.76 22.66
N LEU A 64 2.56 -1.38 22.70
CA LEU A 64 2.95 -2.47 21.80
C LEU A 64 1.96 -3.64 21.83
N SER A 65 1.33 -3.94 22.97
CA SER A 65 0.29 -4.98 23.06
C SER A 65 -0.96 -4.64 22.23
N LYS A 66 -1.37 -3.37 22.21
CA LYS A 66 -2.53 -2.92 21.41
C LYS A 66 -2.18 -2.90 19.92
N ILE A 67 -0.95 -2.50 19.60
CA ILE A 67 -0.42 -2.55 18.23
C ILE A 67 -0.36 -4.02 17.76
N SER A 68 0.14 -4.93 18.58
CA SER A 68 0.16 -6.38 18.29
C SER A 68 -1.24 -6.96 18.04
N PHE A 69 -2.22 -6.62 18.88
CA PHE A 69 -3.61 -7.02 18.65
C PHE A 69 -4.15 -6.50 17.31
N LEU A 70 -3.82 -5.25 16.96
CA LEU A 70 -4.19 -4.64 15.68
C LEU A 70 -3.51 -5.37 14.50
N SER A 71 -2.31 -5.93 14.70
CA SER A 71 -1.66 -6.82 13.71
C SER A 71 -2.53 -8.03 13.39
N SER A 72 -3.04 -8.70 14.43
CA SER A 72 -3.88 -9.88 14.28
C SER A 72 -5.15 -9.56 13.49
N VAL A 73 -5.75 -8.39 13.73
CA VAL A 73 -6.89 -7.89 12.93
C VAL A 73 -6.49 -7.70 11.46
N GLY A 74 -5.28 -7.18 11.20
CA GLY A 74 -4.74 -7.04 9.84
C GLY A 74 -4.54 -8.37 9.12
N VAL A 75 -4.05 -9.40 9.83
CA VAL A 75 -3.91 -10.76 9.29
C VAL A 75 -5.28 -11.36 8.95
N ILE A 76 -6.24 -11.27 9.88
CA ILE A 76 -7.61 -11.76 9.66
C ILE A 76 -8.25 -11.03 8.47
N SER A 77 -8.07 -9.71 8.36
CA SER A 77 -8.60 -8.91 7.25
C SER A 77 -7.98 -9.34 5.91
N SER A 78 -6.68 -9.67 5.89
CA SER A 78 -6.01 -10.16 4.68
C SER A 78 -6.53 -11.53 4.24
N ILE A 79 -6.76 -12.45 5.20
CA ILE A 79 -7.37 -13.76 4.93
C ILE A 79 -8.79 -13.59 4.42
N LEU A 80 -9.58 -12.72 5.07
CA LEU A 80 -10.95 -12.43 4.67
C LEU A 80 -11.02 -11.87 3.26
N LEU A 81 -10.12 -10.95 2.90
CA LEU A 81 -10.03 -10.42 1.53
C LEU A 81 -9.72 -11.53 0.52
N PHE A 82 -8.74 -12.37 0.80
CA PHE A 82 -8.39 -13.49 -0.07
C PHE A 82 -9.58 -14.43 -0.30
N VAL A 83 -10.24 -14.85 0.77
CA VAL A 83 -11.41 -15.72 0.72
C VAL A 83 -12.55 -15.05 -0.05
N ALA A 84 -12.83 -13.77 0.21
CA ALA A 84 -13.89 -13.05 -0.49
C ALA A 84 -13.63 -12.97 -2.00
N VAL A 85 -12.40 -12.66 -2.42
CA VAL A 85 -12.02 -12.68 -3.84
C VAL A 85 -12.21 -14.07 -4.44
N ALA A 86 -11.74 -15.12 -3.76
CA ALA A 86 -11.84 -16.50 -4.24
C ALA A 86 -13.30 -17.00 -4.35
N LEU A 87 -14.19 -16.54 -3.48
CA LEU A 87 -15.62 -16.89 -3.49
C LEU A 87 -16.44 -16.05 -4.48
N THR A 88 -15.89 -14.95 -4.98
CA THR A 88 -16.64 -14.03 -5.85
C THR A 88 -17.23 -14.74 -7.10
N PRO A 89 -16.50 -15.59 -7.85
CA PRO A 89 -17.06 -16.29 -9.01
C PRO A 89 -18.29 -17.16 -8.67
N ALA A 90 -18.26 -17.84 -7.53
CA ALA A 90 -19.33 -18.75 -7.13
C ALA A 90 -20.61 -18.03 -6.68
N PHE A 91 -20.48 -16.84 -6.07
CA PHE A 91 -21.60 -16.16 -5.40
C PHE A 91 -22.07 -14.87 -6.08
N SER A 92 -21.35 -14.38 -7.09
CA SER A 92 -21.69 -13.11 -7.79
C SER A 92 -22.08 -13.29 -9.26
N GLY A 93 -22.14 -14.53 -9.76
CA GLY A 93 -22.46 -14.82 -11.16
C GLY A 93 -21.37 -14.38 -12.15
N ILE A 94 -20.15 -14.10 -11.68
CA ILE A 94 -19.00 -13.78 -12.53
C ILE A 94 -18.37 -15.08 -13.04
N GLU A 95 -18.34 -15.25 -14.35
CA GLU A 95 -17.67 -16.37 -15.00
C GLU A 95 -16.16 -16.15 -15.11
N LEU A 96 -15.39 -17.24 -15.01
CA LEU A 96 -13.91 -17.23 -15.14
C LEU A 96 -13.44 -17.34 -16.61
N ASN A 97 -14.22 -16.79 -17.53
CA ASN A 97 -14.02 -16.92 -18.97
C ASN A 97 -13.38 -15.68 -19.63
N GLN A 98 -13.07 -14.64 -18.87
CA GLN A 98 -12.44 -13.46 -19.44
C GLN A 98 -11.05 -13.82 -19.99
N LYS A 99 -10.80 -13.36 -21.22
CA LYS A 99 -9.51 -13.56 -21.89
C LYS A 99 -8.47 -12.68 -21.20
N ILE A 100 -7.37 -13.29 -20.77
CA ILE A 100 -6.21 -12.57 -20.24
C ILE A 100 -5.65 -11.71 -21.37
N SER A 101 -5.45 -10.42 -21.09
CA SER A 101 -4.92 -9.47 -22.08
C SER A 101 -3.55 -9.90 -22.59
N SER A 102 -3.25 -9.57 -23.84
CA SER A 102 -1.95 -9.88 -24.45
C SER A 102 -0.80 -9.18 -23.72
N PHE A 103 0.37 -9.81 -23.73
CA PHE A 103 1.59 -9.29 -23.14
C PHE A 103 1.90 -7.87 -23.65
N ASN A 104 1.95 -6.89 -22.74
CA ASN A 104 2.19 -5.49 -23.09
C ASN A 104 3.49 -4.99 -22.48
N ILE A 105 4.51 -4.86 -23.32
CA ILE A 105 5.87 -4.45 -22.94
C ILE A 105 5.89 -3.03 -22.37
N THR A 106 5.02 -2.13 -22.84
CA THR A 106 5.02 -0.73 -22.40
C THR A 106 4.61 -0.57 -20.93
N LYS A 107 3.88 -1.54 -20.38
CA LYS A 107 3.45 -1.55 -18.98
C LYS A 107 4.45 -2.23 -18.03
N ILE A 108 5.48 -2.89 -18.55
CA ILE A 108 6.46 -3.63 -17.72
C ILE A 108 7.06 -2.75 -16.63
N PRO A 109 7.59 -1.53 -16.91
CA PRO A 109 8.23 -0.72 -15.87
C PRO A 109 7.28 -0.39 -14.70
N THR A 110 6.04 0.03 -15.01
CA THR A 110 5.02 0.32 -14.00
C THR A 110 4.60 -0.93 -13.21
N VAL A 111 4.41 -2.07 -13.88
CA VAL A 111 4.06 -3.35 -13.21
C VAL A 111 5.20 -3.84 -12.33
N THR A 112 6.45 -3.70 -12.76
CA THR A 112 7.61 -4.06 -11.94
C THR A 112 7.72 -3.20 -10.69
N GLY A 113 7.34 -1.91 -10.76
CA GLY A 113 7.20 -1.05 -9.57
C GLY A 113 6.20 -1.61 -8.56
N LEU A 114 4.98 -1.95 -9.01
CA LEU A 114 3.96 -2.58 -8.16
C LEU A 114 4.47 -3.88 -7.53
N TYR A 115 5.12 -4.72 -8.34
CA TYR A 115 5.63 -6.01 -7.89
C TYR A 115 6.71 -5.83 -6.81
N ILE A 116 7.69 -4.96 -7.05
CA ILE A 116 8.75 -4.73 -6.06
C ILE A 116 8.20 -4.09 -4.80
N PHE A 117 7.25 -3.18 -4.89
CA PHE A 117 6.59 -2.65 -3.70
C PHE A 117 5.97 -3.78 -2.84
N CYS A 118 5.24 -4.71 -3.47
CA CYS A 118 4.64 -5.86 -2.79
C CYS A 118 5.67 -6.77 -2.11
N PHE A 119 6.90 -6.83 -2.62
CA PHE A 119 7.99 -7.65 -2.08
C PHE A 119 9.08 -6.83 -1.36
N ALA A 120 8.87 -5.52 -1.16
CA ALA A 120 9.87 -4.61 -0.61
C ALA A 120 10.20 -4.92 0.86
N SER A 121 9.28 -5.60 1.54
CA SER A 121 9.44 -6.03 2.93
C SER A 121 10.63 -6.96 3.09
N HIS A 122 11.47 -6.70 4.09
CA HIS A 122 12.58 -7.55 4.50
C HIS A 122 12.04 -8.86 5.11
N MET A 123 11.68 -9.81 4.26
CA MET A 123 11.04 -11.06 4.64
C MET A 123 12.04 -12.00 5.32
N VAL A 124 11.61 -12.56 6.45
CA VAL A 124 12.48 -13.30 7.39
C VAL A 124 12.78 -14.74 6.92
N SER A 125 11.97 -15.30 6.00
CA SER A 125 12.11 -16.71 5.55
C SER A 125 11.60 -16.96 4.14
N VAL A 126 12.24 -17.90 3.44
CA VAL A 126 11.87 -18.40 2.10
C VAL A 126 10.45 -18.96 2.08
N ILE A 127 10.01 -19.61 3.16
CA ILE A 127 8.65 -20.18 3.26
C ILE A 127 7.61 -19.05 3.22
N SER A 128 7.87 -17.95 3.92
CA SER A 128 7.00 -16.76 3.89
C SER A 128 6.98 -16.14 2.49
N PHE A 129 8.11 -16.13 1.79
CA PHE A 129 8.19 -15.59 0.44
C PHE A 129 7.39 -16.43 -0.56
N ALA A 130 7.53 -17.75 -0.49
CA ALA A 130 6.77 -18.68 -1.32
C ALA A 130 5.26 -18.58 -1.04
N SER A 131 4.85 -18.48 0.23
CA SER A 131 3.43 -18.38 0.60
C SER A 131 2.79 -17.08 0.08
N VAL A 132 3.45 -15.93 0.28
CA VAL A 132 2.97 -14.64 -0.23
C VAL A 132 2.91 -14.64 -1.76
N THR A 133 3.93 -15.19 -2.42
CA THR A 133 3.94 -15.32 -3.88
C THR A 133 2.76 -16.14 -4.38
N LEU A 134 2.46 -17.28 -3.75
CA LEU A 134 1.33 -18.13 -4.12
C LEU A 134 0.01 -17.37 -3.98
N VAL A 135 -0.19 -16.64 -2.88
CA VAL A 135 -1.41 -15.84 -2.65
C VAL A 135 -1.54 -14.76 -3.73
N TYR A 136 -0.48 -13.99 -4.00
CA TYR A 136 -0.51 -12.93 -5.01
C TYR A 136 -0.75 -13.45 -6.42
N VAL A 137 -0.08 -14.54 -6.82
CA VAL A 137 -0.31 -15.16 -8.13
C VAL A 137 -1.75 -15.67 -8.24
N THR A 138 -2.27 -16.32 -7.20
CA THR A 138 -3.65 -16.84 -7.20
C THR A 138 -4.66 -15.70 -7.35
N VAL A 139 -4.56 -14.64 -6.55
CA VAL A 139 -5.45 -13.47 -6.63
C VAL A 139 -5.30 -12.75 -7.97
N GLY A 140 -4.08 -12.61 -8.48
CA GLY A 140 -3.81 -11.99 -9.78
C GLY A 140 -4.44 -12.76 -10.94
N LEU A 141 -4.31 -14.10 -10.93
CA LEU A 141 -4.93 -14.96 -11.95
C LEU A 141 -6.46 -14.95 -11.86
N LEU A 142 -7.01 -14.99 -10.64
CA LEU A 142 -8.46 -14.87 -10.42
C LEU A 142 -8.99 -13.53 -10.95
N GLY A 143 -8.38 -12.41 -10.55
CA GLY A 143 -8.75 -11.08 -11.04
C GLY A 143 -8.66 -10.97 -12.57
N ALA A 144 -7.60 -11.53 -13.17
CA ALA A 144 -7.44 -11.55 -14.63
C ALA A 144 -8.51 -12.39 -15.34
N ARG A 145 -8.92 -13.53 -14.77
CA ARG A 145 -9.98 -14.40 -15.33
C ARG A 145 -11.40 -13.88 -15.09
N MET A 146 -11.59 -13.09 -14.03
CA MET A 146 -12.89 -12.48 -13.69
C MET A 146 -13.14 -11.18 -14.45
N PHE A 147 -12.13 -10.33 -14.63
CA PHE A 147 -12.29 -8.96 -15.13
C PHE A 147 -11.47 -8.64 -16.38
N GLY A 148 -10.54 -9.51 -16.77
CA GLY A 148 -9.72 -9.34 -17.97
C GLY A 148 -8.96 -8.01 -17.99
N ALA A 149 -8.96 -7.34 -19.14
CA ALA A 149 -8.32 -6.03 -19.33
C ALA A 149 -9.02 -4.87 -18.61
N LYS A 150 -10.24 -5.08 -18.08
CA LYS A 150 -11.05 -4.05 -17.41
C LYS A 150 -10.86 -4.04 -15.89
N VAL A 151 -9.94 -4.85 -15.35
CA VAL A 151 -9.62 -4.85 -13.93
C VAL A 151 -9.14 -3.46 -13.50
N ALA A 152 -9.75 -2.92 -12.46
CA ALA A 152 -9.36 -1.65 -11.86
C ALA A 152 -8.06 -1.82 -11.05
N GLY A 153 -7.41 -0.71 -10.71
CA GLY A 153 -6.21 -0.73 -9.87
C GLY A 153 -6.41 -1.38 -8.49
N GLN A 154 -7.66 -1.49 -8.04
CA GLN A 154 -8.08 -2.24 -6.87
C GLN A 154 -9.14 -3.27 -7.29
N ILE A 155 -8.94 -4.54 -6.93
CA ILE A 155 -9.85 -5.62 -7.35
C ILE A 155 -11.28 -5.42 -6.84
N THR A 156 -11.44 -4.84 -5.65
CA THR A 156 -12.74 -4.54 -5.04
C THR A 156 -13.56 -3.56 -5.86
N MET A 157 -12.91 -2.64 -6.59
CA MET A 157 -13.58 -1.67 -7.46
C MET A 157 -14.14 -2.31 -8.74
N SER A 158 -13.66 -3.49 -9.11
CA SER A 158 -14.22 -4.26 -10.24
C SER A 158 -15.35 -5.21 -9.83
N MET A 159 -15.52 -5.47 -8.54
CA MET A 159 -16.52 -6.41 -8.04
C MET A 159 -17.94 -5.83 -8.07
N PRO A 160 -18.97 -6.65 -8.34
CA PRO A 160 -20.36 -6.21 -8.37
C PRO A 160 -20.86 -5.85 -6.96
N LYS A 161 -21.32 -4.62 -6.78
CA LYS A 161 -21.60 -4.01 -5.45
C LYS A 161 -22.76 -4.65 -4.67
N SER A 162 -23.68 -5.36 -5.34
CA SER A 162 -24.91 -5.90 -4.71
C SER A 162 -24.68 -7.14 -3.84
N PHE A 163 -23.56 -7.85 -4.01
CA PHE A 163 -23.33 -9.14 -3.37
C PHE A 163 -22.66 -9.04 -1.99
N ALA A 164 -23.02 -9.95 -1.09
CA ALA A 164 -22.45 -10.02 0.26
C ALA A 164 -20.92 -10.24 0.23
N VAL A 165 -20.44 -11.07 -0.69
CA VAL A 165 -19.01 -11.35 -0.87
C VAL A 165 -18.23 -10.07 -1.22
N THR A 166 -18.80 -9.19 -2.05
CA THR A 166 -18.21 -7.88 -2.34
C THR A 166 -18.16 -6.99 -1.11
N LYS A 167 -19.24 -6.95 -0.31
CA LYS A 167 -19.26 -6.19 0.96
C LYS A 167 -18.20 -6.70 1.94
N MET A 168 -18.00 -8.01 2.03
CA MET A 168 -16.92 -8.61 2.83
C MET A 168 -15.55 -8.16 2.34
N ALA A 169 -15.30 -8.16 1.03
CA ALA A 169 -14.05 -7.70 0.44
C ALA A 169 -13.80 -6.20 0.70
N LEU A 170 -14.84 -5.36 0.59
CA LEU A 170 -14.78 -3.93 0.90
C LEU A 170 -14.43 -3.69 2.38
N ILE A 171 -15.10 -4.39 3.31
CA ILE A 171 -14.82 -4.28 4.76
C ILE A 171 -13.39 -4.72 5.07
N ALA A 172 -12.96 -5.87 4.53
CA ALA A 172 -11.60 -6.38 4.71
C ALA A 172 -10.53 -5.42 4.18
N THR A 173 -10.77 -4.84 3.01
CA THR A 173 -9.86 -3.86 2.38
C THR A 173 -9.86 -2.54 3.14
N THR A 174 -10.97 -2.13 3.76
CA THR A 174 -11.06 -0.93 4.62
C THR A 174 -10.32 -1.14 5.94
N LEU A 175 -10.45 -2.31 6.57
CA LEU A 175 -9.77 -2.62 7.83
C LEU A 175 -8.25 -2.70 7.69
N THR A 176 -7.75 -3.13 6.52
CA THR A 176 -6.32 -3.35 6.31
C THR A 176 -5.48 -2.05 6.48
N PRO A 177 -5.73 -0.94 5.77
CA PRO A 177 -5.13 0.36 6.03
C PRO A 177 -5.20 0.82 7.49
N LEU A 178 -6.36 0.66 8.14
CA LEU A 178 -6.56 1.10 9.52
C LEU A 178 -5.63 0.39 10.49
N THR A 179 -5.36 -0.90 10.24
CA THR A 179 -4.39 -1.66 11.02
C THR A 179 -2.96 -1.24 10.72
N LYS A 180 -2.64 -0.96 9.45
CA LYS A 180 -1.30 -0.59 8.98
C LYS A 180 -0.85 0.82 9.42
N TYR A 181 -1.76 1.80 9.49
CA TYR A 181 -1.44 3.17 9.92
C TYR A 181 -0.74 3.22 11.28
N ALA A 182 -1.22 2.44 12.24
CA ALA A 182 -0.60 2.40 13.56
C ALA A 182 0.85 1.92 13.49
N PHE A 183 1.15 0.91 12.67
CA PHE A 183 2.50 0.36 12.51
C PHE A 183 3.45 1.32 11.80
N GLU A 184 3.00 1.91 10.69
CA GLU A 184 3.86 2.75 9.86
C GLU A 184 4.15 4.10 10.50
N VAL A 185 3.18 4.64 11.24
CA VAL A 185 3.36 5.93 11.93
C VAL A 185 4.05 5.77 13.30
N PHE A 186 4.08 4.56 13.87
CA PHE A 186 4.76 4.31 15.14
C PHE A 186 6.24 4.75 15.17
N PRO A 187 7.12 4.32 14.24
CA PRO A 187 8.52 4.73 14.24
C PRO A 187 8.68 6.24 14.01
N ILE A 188 7.83 6.85 13.17
CA ILE A 188 7.80 8.31 12.96
C ILE A 188 7.48 9.03 14.27
N GLY A 189 6.42 8.59 14.97
CA GLY A 189 6.02 9.17 16.24
C GLY A 189 7.11 9.06 17.31
N VAL A 190 7.74 7.89 17.44
CA VAL A 190 8.85 7.69 18.38
C VAL A 190 10.06 8.56 18.01
N GLY A 191 10.38 8.68 16.72
CA GLY A 191 11.44 9.56 16.22
C GLY A 191 11.23 11.02 16.58
N VAL A 192 10.00 11.52 16.41
CA VAL A 192 9.62 12.88 16.85
C VAL A 192 9.75 13.01 18.37
N GLU A 193 9.24 12.05 19.14
CA GLU A 193 9.29 12.09 20.60
C GLU A 193 10.74 12.09 21.14
N ASN A 194 11.65 11.39 20.47
CA ASN A 194 13.07 11.30 20.82
C ASN A 194 13.89 12.53 20.41
N SER A 195 13.42 13.27 19.41
CA SER A 195 14.05 14.52 18.95
C SER A 195 13.73 15.71 19.87
N LEU A 196 12.74 15.57 20.75
CA LEU A 196 12.35 16.61 21.70
C LEU A 196 13.31 16.69 22.91
N PRO A 197 13.54 17.90 23.47
CA PRO A 197 14.37 18.06 24.65
C PRO A 197 13.90 17.20 25.82
N ARG A 198 14.85 16.53 26.50
CA ARG A 198 14.55 15.71 27.70
C ARG A 198 14.03 16.53 28.88
N ALA A 199 14.22 17.85 28.86
CA ALA A 199 13.66 18.79 29.84
C ALA A 199 12.13 18.89 29.77
N LEU A 200 11.50 18.52 28.65
CA LEU A 200 10.05 18.53 28.52
C LEU A 200 9.42 17.37 29.29
N SER A 201 8.27 17.64 29.92
CA SER A 201 7.50 16.60 30.61
C SER A 201 7.09 15.47 29.66
N LYS A 202 6.95 14.25 30.20
CA LYS A 202 6.46 13.08 29.44
C LYS A 202 5.06 13.31 28.87
N HIS A 203 4.23 14.14 29.50
CA HIS A 203 2.89 14.47 29.00
C HIS A 203 2.98 15.40 27.78
N THR A 204 3.82 16.43 27.85
CA THR A 204 4.07 17.37 26.76
C THR A 204 4.65 16.66 25.53
N ARG A 205 5.66 15.79 25.71
CA ARG A 205 6.25 15.01 24.61
C ARG A 205 5.23 14.12 23.90
N ARG A 206 4.41 13.40 24.67
CA ARG A 206 3.32 12.56 24.11
C ARG A 206 2.25 13.38 23.40
N PHE A 207 1.92 14.56 23.89
CA PHE A 207 0.99 15.47 23.24
C PHE A 207 1.54 15.98 21.90
N ILE A 208 2.78 16.47 21.88
CA ILE A 208 3.45 16.92 20.65
C ILE A 208 3.52 15.79 19.62
N ARG A 209 3.88 14.57 20.05
CA ARG A 209 3.88 13.39 19.18
C ARG A 209 2.52 13.15 18.54
N ARG A 210 1.45 13.14 19.35
CA ARG A 210 0.07 12.92 18.85
C ARG A 210 -0.36 14.02 17.88
N ALA A 211 -0.10 15.28 18.22
CA ALA A 211 -0.42 16.42 17.37
C ALA A 211 0.31 16.34 16.02
N PHE A 212 1.61 16.05 16.04
CA PHE A 212 2.41 15.90 14.82
C PHE A 212 1.89 14.76 13.93
N VAL A 213 1.67 13.59 14.52
CA VAL A 213 1.16 12.41 13.80
C VAL A 213 -0.22 12.66 13.19
N SER A 214 -1.11 13.31 13.94
CA SER A 214 -2.43 13.68 13.43
C SER A 214 -2.35 14.70 12.30
N PHE A 215 -1.51 15.73 12.42
CA PHE A 215 -1.30 16.68 11.33
C PHE A 215 -0.71 16.01 10.09
N PHE A 216 0.28 15.13 10.27
CA PHE A 216 0.90 14.37 9.20
C PHE A 216 -0.12 13.51 8.43
N LEU A 217 -1.01 12.80 9.13
CA LEU A 217 -2.07 12.03 8.48
C LEU A 217 -3.09 12.92 7.73
N LEU A 218 -3.35 14.15 8.19
CA LEU A 218 -4.19 15.09 7.44
C LEU A 218 -3.52 15.50 6.13
N VAL A 219 -2.20 15.73 6.13
CA VAL A 219 -1.45 16.01 4.89
C VAL A 219 -1.54 14.82 3.92
N VAL A 220 -1.34 13.60 4.43
CA VAL A 220 -1.50 12.36 3.65
C VAL A 220 -2.91 12.27 3.04
N LEU A 221 -3.95 12.58 3.83
CA LEU A 221 -5.33 12.57 3.36
C LEU A 221 -5.58 13.59 2.25
N VAL A 222 -5.08 14.82 2.39
CA VAL A 222 -5.20 15.83 1.33
C VAL A 222 -4.54 15.35 0.05
N LEU A 223 -3.33 14.77 0.13
CA LEU A 223 -2.63 14.25 -1.05
C LEU A 223 -3.36 13.07 -1.70
N ALA A 224 -3.95 12.18 -0.90
CA ALA A 224 -4.77 11.08 -1.41
C ALA A 224 -6.00 11.59 -2.18
N LEU A 225 -6.60 12.69 -1.73
CA LEU A 225 -7.73 13.33 -2.42
C LEU A 225 -7.30 14.07 -3.70
N LEU A 226 -6.07 14.59 -3.75
CA LEU A 226 -5.53 15.28 -4.94
C LEU A 226 -5.05 14.33 -6.03
N ALA A 227 -4.65 13.11 -5.68
CA ALA A 227 -4.12 12.12 -6.61
C ALA A 227 -4.80 10.75 -6.43
N PRO A 228 -6.09 10.59 -6.76
CA PRO A 228 -6.91 9.41 -6.44
C PRO A 228 -6.62 8.20 -7.35
N GLN A 229 -5.35 7.95 -7.67
CA GLN A 229 -4.93 6.86 -8.53
C GLN A 229 -4.07 5.86 -7.76
N PHE A 230 -4.74 5.00 -6.99
CA PHE A 230 -4.09 4.01 -6.12
C PHE A 230 -2.94 3.27 -6.81
N GLN A 231 -3.19 2.71 -8.00
CA GLN A 231 -2.20 1.94 -8.73
C GLN A 231 -0.97 2.79 -9.12
N ASN A 232 -1.16 4.03 -9.54
CA ASN A 232 -0.06 4.88 -9.98
C ASN A 232 0.77 5.34 -8.78
N VAL A 233 0.15 5.75 -7.67
CA VAL A 233 0.91 6.12 -6.45
C VAL A 233 1.69 4.91 -5.89
N LEU A 234 1.07 3.73 -5.87
CA LEU A 234 1.73 2.51 -5.40
C LEU A 234 2.89 2.09 -6.31
N ALA A 235 2.68 2.11 -7.62
CA ALA A 235 3.73 1.81 -8.60
C ALA A 235 4.89 2.81 -8.51
N LEU A 236 4.59 4.09 -8.33
CA LEU A 236 5.58 5.15 -8.18
C LEU A 236 6.43 4.95 -6.92
N THR A 237 5.79 4.56 -5.80
CA THR A 237 6.49 4.19 -4.55
C THR A 237 7.48 3.07 -4.81
N GLY A 238 7.05 2.00 -5.49
CA GLY A 238 7.92 0.89 -5.84
C GLY A 238 9.09 1.30 -6.73
N CYS A 239 8.84 2.12 -7.75
CA CYS A 239 9.82 2.60 -8.73
C CYS A 239 10.88 3.51 -8.10
N ILE A 240 10.46 4.52 -7.33
CA ILE A 240 11.36 5.52 -6.75
C ILE A 240 12.10 4.94 -5.53
N VAL A 241 11.38 4.20 -4.69
CA VAL A 241 11.84 3.92 -3.33
C VAL A 241 12.21 2.45 -3.15
N SER A 242 11.28 1.53 -3.41
CA SER A 242 11.47 0.11 -3.08
C SER A 242 12.56 -0.56 -3.93
N PHE A 243 12.73 -0.19 -5.21
CA PHE A 243 13.91 -0.64 -6.00
C PHE A 243 15.23 -0.23 -5.33
N GLY A 244 15.28 0.98 -4.78
CA GLY A 244 16.44 1.51 -4.09
C GLY A 244 16.77 0.71 -2.83
N ILE A 245 15.81 0.62 -1.90
CA ILE A 245 16.02 0.01 -0.58
C ILE A 245 16.15 -1.51 -0.66
N SER A 246 15.33 -2.17 -1.49
CA SER A 246 15.20 -3.63 -1.47
C SER A 246 16.10 -4.34 -2.48
N VAL A 247 16.64 -3.62 -3.49
CA VAL A 247 17.50 -4.23 -4.52
C VAL A 247 18.84 -3.52 -4.64
N VAL A 248 18.86 -2.24 -5.01
CA VAL A 248 20.10 -1.52 -5.35
C VAL A 248 21.03 -1.40 -4.14
N ILE A 249 20.53 -0.89 -3.01
CA ILE A 249 21.34 -0.65 -1.82
C ILE A 249 21.95 -1.96 -1.27
N PRO A 250 21.18 -3.05 -1.06
CA PRO A 250 21.74 -4.32 -0.59
C PRO A 250 22.81 -4.89 -1.52
N CYS A 251 22.61 -4.83 -2.85
CA CYS A 251 23.58 -5.32 -3.82
C CYS A 251 24.88 -4.50 -3.80
N VAL A 252 24.78 -3.17 -3.75
CA VAL A 252 25.94 -2.27 -3.66
C VAL A 252 26.70 -2.48 -2.36
N LEU A 253 25.99 -2.64 -1.23
CA LEU A 253 26.61 -2.91 0.07
C LEU A 253 27.30 -4.26 0.09
N TYR A 254 26.69 -5.30 -0.49
CA TYR A 254 27.30 -6.63 -0.57
C TYR A 254 28.62 -6.59 -1.36
N LEU A 255 28.63 -5.94 -2.53
CA LEU A 255 29.84 -5.76 -3.34
C LEU A 255 30.93 -4.94 -2.63
N ARG A 256 30.53 -3.97 -1.80
CA ARG A 256 31.47 -3.12 -1.03
C ARG A 256 32.07 -3.85 0.17
N ILE A 257 31.31 -4.75 0.80
CA ILE A 257 31.72 -5.44 2.03
C ILE A 257 32.51 -6.72 1.70
N PHE A 258 32.09 -7.47 0.70
CA PHE A 258 32.66 -8.78 0.37
C PHE A 258 33.47 -8.74 -0.92
N ASP A 259 34.77 -8.47 -0.78
CA ASP A 259 35.68 -8.31 -1.92
C ASP A 259 36.10 -9.66 -2.55
N GLU A 260 36.03 -10.77 -1.80
CA GLU A 260 36.39 -12.12 -2.28
C GLU A 260 35.28 -12.83 -3.09
N THR A 261 34.28 -12.08 -3.57
CA THR A 261 33.18 -12.67 -4.34
C THR A 261 33.62 -13.11 -5.73
N SER A 262 33.09 -14.24 -6.20
CA SER A 262 33.43 -14.78 -7.53
C SER A 262 33.10 -13.77 -8.65
N ALA A 263 33.86 -13.78 -9.75
CA ALA A 263 33.64 -12.88 -10.88
C ALA A 263 32.22 -13.01 -11.47
N ALA A 264 31.66 -14.22 -11.47
CA ALA A 264 30.29 -14.47 -11.92
C ALA A 264 29.25 -13.81 -10.99
N SER A 265 29.41 -13.94 -9.67
CA SER A 265 28.53 -13.30 -8.68
C SER A 265 28.61 -11.77 -8.77
N LYS A 266 29.81 -11.21 -8.92
CA LYS A 266 30.01 -9.77 -9.12
C LYS A 266 29.28 -9.28 -10.38
N THR A 267 29.44 -9.99 -11.50
CA THR A 267 28.78 -9.66 -12.78
C THR A 267 27.26 -9.70 -12.64
N LEU A 268 26.71 -10.74 -12.01
CA LEU A 268 25.28 -10.87 -11.78
C LEU A 268 24.72 -9.72 -10.93
N LEU A 269 25.39 -9.37 -9.83
CA LEU A 269 24.95 -8.28 -8.96
C LEU A 269 24.98 -6.92 -9.65
N VAL A 270 26.03 -6.66 -10.45
CA VAL A 270 26.09 -5.43 -11.27
C VAL A 270 24.97 -5.41 -12.30
N ALA A 271 24.68 -6.53 -12.97
CA ALA A 271 23.57 -6.62 -13.91
C ALA A 271 22.22 -6.36 -13.22
N VAL A 272 21.99 -6.93 -12.03
CA VAL A 272 20.79 -6.69 -11.22
C VAL A 272 20.66 -5.21 -10.88
N ILE A 273 21.72 -4.57 -10.40
CA ILE A 273 21.74 -3.13 -10.09
C ILE A 273 21.35 -2.32 -11.34
N CYS A 274 21.99 -2.57 -12.48
CA CYS A 274 21.73 -1.84 -13.72
C CYS A 274 20.29 -2.01 -14.20
N VAL A 275 19.79 -3.25 -14.26
CA VAL A 275 18.42 -3.55 -14.71
C VAL A 275 17.40 -2.90 -13.76
N SER A 276 17.61 -3.03 -12.45
CA SER A 276 16.75 -2.42 -11.44
C SER A 276 16.72 -0.90 -11.53
N SER A 277 17.87 -0.25 -11.72
CA SER A 277 17.92 1.21 -11.91
C SER A 277 17.19 1.64 -13.18
N VAL A 278 17.36 0.92 -14.30
CA VAL A 278 16.66 1.22 -15.55
C VAL A 278 15.15 1.07 -15.39
N LEU A 279 14.69 -0.05 -14.82
CA LEU A 279 13.26 -0.29 -14.59
C LEU A 279 12.66 0.72 -13.62
N GLY A 280 13.37 1.08 -12.55
CA GLY A 280 12.96 2.11 -11.60
C GLY A 280 12.80 3.47 -12.29
N ILE A 281 13.80 3.92 -13.06
CA ILE A 281 13.75 5.22 -13.77
C ILE A 281 12.61 5.24 -14.79
N LEU A 282 12.53 4.21 -15.66
CA LEU A 282 11.48 4.13 -16.66
C LEU A 282 10.09 4.09 -16.01
N GLY A 283 9.94 3.29 -14.95
CA GLY A 283 8.69 3.15 -14.21
C GLY A 283 8.27 4.45 -13.52
N THR A 284 9.22 5.22 -12.97
CA THR A 284 8.97 6.55 -12.43
C THR A 284 8.48 7.52 -13.51
N ILE A 285 9.11 7.52 -14.68
CA ILE A 285 8.71 8.40 -15.79
C ILE A 285 7.31 8.04 -16.30
N THR A 286 7.05 6.76 -16.59
CA THR A 286 5.75 6.32 -17.14
C THR A 286 4.62 6.54 -16.15
N THR A 287 4.85 6.20 -14.88
CA THR A 287 3.83 6.31 -13.83
C THR A 287 3.62 7.75 -13.41
N GLY A 288 4.67 8.55 -13.32
CA GLY A 288 4.58 9.99 -13.03
C GLY A 288 3.84 10.74 -14.14
N LYS A 289 4.12 10.43 -15.41
CA LYS A 289 3.37 10.99 -16.54
C LYS A 289 1.88 10.62 -16.47
N SER A 290 1.58 9.35 -16.21
CA SER A 290 0.21 8.87 -16.03
C SER A 290 -0.50 9.58 -14.87
N LEU A 291 0.19 9.86 -13.77
CA LEU A 291 -0.38 10.59 -12.64
C LEU A 291 -0.75 12.02 -13.02
N VAL A 292 0.17 12.74 -13.68
CA VAL A 292 -0.05 14.15 -14.08
C VAL A 292 -1.14 14.27 -15.14
N GLU A 293 -1.24 13.34 -16.08
CA GLU A 293 -2.27 13.37 -17.13
C GLU A 293 -3.69 13.11 -16.61
N ASN A 294 -3.83 12.54 -15.41
CA ASN A 294 -5.11 12.16 -14.82
C ASN A 294 -5.47 12.96 -13.55
N MET A 295 -4.73 14.01 -13.24
CA MET A 295 -5.06 15.01 -12.20
C MET A 295 -5.85 16.16 -12.80
#